data_AF-A0A392TK87-F1
#
_entry.id   AF-A0A392TK87-F1
#
_cell.length_a   1.000
_cell.length_b   1.000
_cell.length_c   1.000
_cell.angle_alpha   90.00
_cell.angle_beta   90.00
_cell.angle_gamma   90.00
#
_symmetry.space_group_name_H-M   'P 1'
#
loop_
_entity.id
_entity.type
_entity.pdbx_description
1 polymer ?
#
loop_
_entity_poly.entity_id
_entity_poly.type
_entity_poly.pdbx_seq_one_letter_code
_entity_poly.pdbx_strand_id
1 'polypeptide(L)'
;VEGVAPIRHAVVSHFASHFKAVNVDRLGVDNLVFKRLQPSEVSSLTKSFSLAEVKAAVWDCDSYKSPGPDGINFGFIKDFWAELQGDVM
;
A
#
# COMPACT_ATOMS: atom_id res chain seq x y z
N VAL A 1 -42.78 12.98 -10.92
CA VAL A 1 -41.82 13.41 -9.87
C VAL A 1 -41.23 14.75 -10.28
N GLU A 2 -41.98 15.84 -10.07
CA GLU A 2 -41.64 17.19 -10.54
C GLU A 2 -40.81 18.00 -9.52
N GLY A 3 -40.53 17.47 -8.33
CA GLY A 3 -39.83 18.19 -7.25
C GLY A 3 -38.35 17.82 -7.01
N VAL A 4 -37.81 16.83 -7.73
CA VAL A 4 -36.43 16.31 -7.48
C VAL A 4 -35.38 17.02 -8.36
N ALA A 5 -35.81 17.70 -9.44
CA ALA A 5 -34.92 18.43 -10.33
C ALA A 5 -34.11 19.53 -9.60
N PRO A 6 -34.70 20.34 -8.69
CA PRO A 6 -33.94 21.33 -7.91
C PRO A 6 -32.88 20.69 -7.00
N ILE A 7 -33.21 19.55 -6.38
CA ILE A 7 -32.29 18.82 -5.48
C ILE A 7 -31.11 18.25 -6.29
N ARG A 8 -31.40 17.61 -7.44
CA ARG A 8 -30.35 17.11 -8.34
C ARG A 8 -29.46 18.22 -8.84
N HIS A 9 -30.04 19.36 -9.21
CA HIS A 9 -29.28 20.52 -9.67
C HIS A 9 -28.36 21.06 -8.56
N ALA A 10 -28.86 21.19 -7.33
CA ALA A 10 -28.07 21.63 -6.18
C ALA A 10 -26.89 20.68 -5.89
N VAL A 11 -27.13 19.36 -5.90
CA VAL A 11 -26.10 18.34 -5.69
C VAL A 11 -25.03 18.40 -6.78
N VAL A 12 -25.44 18.45 -8.05
CA VAL A 12 -24.51 18.54 -9.18
C VAL A 12 -23.69 19.84 -9.10
N SER A 13 -24.33 20.98 -8.85
CA SER A 13 -23.63 22.26 -8.74
C SER A 13 -22.63 22.28 -7.59
N HIS A 14 -22.99 21.69 -6.44
CA HIS A 14 -22.11 21.61 -5.28
C HIS A 14 -20.84 20.82 -5.61
N PHE A 15 -20.97 19.61 -6.14
CA PHE A 15 -19.82 18.76 -6.45
C PHE A 15 -19.05 19.24 -7.68
N ALA A 16 -19.72 19.80 -8.69
CA ALA A 16 -19.03 20.41 -9.83
C ALA A 16 -18.16 21.59 -9.40
N SER A 17 -18.61 22.40 -8.44
CA SER A 17 -17.80 23.48 -7.87
C SER A 17 -16.70 22.94 -6.95
N HIS A 18 -16.99 21.93 -6.14
CA HIS A 18 -16.05 21.39 -5.16
C HIS A 18 -14.89 20.62 -5.80
N PHE A 19 -15.19 19.84 -6.85
CA PHE A 19 -14.19 19.10 -7.63
C PHE A 19 -13.69 19.88 -8.85
N LYS A 20 -14.09 21.16 -9.00
CA LYS A 20 -13.51 22.02 -10.04
C LYS A 20 -12.02 22.11 -9.78
N ALA A 21 -11.23 21.64 -10.74
CA ALA A 21 -9.78 21.76 -10.65
C ALA A 21 -9.41 23.24 -10.49
N VAL A 22 -8.81 23.57 -9.35
CA VAL A 22 -8.19 24.87 -9.15
C VAL A 22 -6.84 24.79 -9.84
N ASN A 23 -6.68 25.53 -10.94
CA ASN A 23 -5.39 25.71 -11.58
C ASN A 23 -4.53 26.62 -10.68
N VAL A 24 -3.97 26.02 -9.64
CA VAL A 24 -2.93 26.63 -8.82
C VAL A 24 -1.62 26.39 -9.53
N ASP A 25 -0.82 27.44 -9.71
CA ASP A 25 0.58 27.31 -10.12
C ASP A 25 1.35 26.65 -8.96
N ARG A 26 1.30 25.32 -8.92
CA ARG A 26 2.04 24.53 -7.93
C ARG A 26 3.49 24.59 -8.33
N LEU A 27 4.32 25.15 -7.45
CA LEU A 27 5.77 25.12 -7.61
C LEU A 27 6.20 23.66 -7.83
N GLY A 28 6.67 23.38 -9.05
CA GLY A 28 7.19 22.08 -9.44
C GLY A 28 8.45 21.75 -8.65
N VAL A 29 8.77 20.46 -8.58
CA VAL A 29 10.01 19.98 -7.98
C VAL A 29 11.17 19.95 -8.98
N ASP A 30 11.02 20.64 -10.12
CA ASP A 30 11.94 20.58 -11.26
C ASP A 30 13.36 21.07 -10.91
N ASN A 31 13.49 21.90 -9.87
CA ASN A 31 14.77 22.40 -9.37
C ASN A 31 15.30 21.62 -8.15
N LEU A 32 14.62 20.55 -7.72
CA LEU A 32 15.09 19.72 -6.61
C LEU A 32 15.97 18.58 -7.13
N VAL A 33 17.22 18.57 -6.68
CA VAL A 33 18.14 17.45 -6.92
C VAL A 33 17.86 16.38 -5.87
N PHE A 34 17.11 15.35 -6.24
CA PHE A 34 16.93 14.18 -5.40
C PHE A 34 18.18 13.30 -5.44
N LYS A 35 18.58 12.77 -4.27
CA LYS A 35 19.58 11.71 -4.22
C LYS A 35 19.08 10.52 -5.03
N ARG A 36 19.90 10.05 -5.97
CA ARG A 36 19.62 8.86 -6.76
C ARG A 36 20.42 7.70 -6.21
N LEU A 37 19.80 6.53 -6.21
CA LEU A 37 20.46 5.28 -5.88
C LEU A 37 21.50 4.96 -6.95
N GLN A 38 22.62 4.40 -6.51
CA GLN A 38 23.61 3.82 -7.40
C GLN A 38 23.05 2.55 -8.05
N PRO A 39 23.55 2.12 -9.22
CA PRO A 39 23.08 0.91 -9.89
C PRO A 39 23.11 -0.34 -9.00
N SER A 40 24.10 -0.45 -8.10
CA SER A 40 24.20 -1.54 -7.13
C SER A 40 23.06 -1.52 -6.09
N GLU A 41 22.68 -0.35 -5.60
CA GLU A 41 21.57 -0.18 -4.66
C GLU A 41 20.23 -0.49 -5.34
N VAL A 42 20.05 -0.04 -6.59
CA VAL A 42 18.86 -0.39 -7.39
C VAL A 42 18.74 -1.91 -7.55
N SER A 43 19.83 -2.57 -7.93
CA SER A 43 19.87 -4.04 -8.05
C SER A 43 19.52 -4.71 -6.72
N SER A 44 20.05 -4.22 -5.60
CA SER A 44 19.76 -4.74 -4.27
C SER A 44 18.30 -4.59 -3.85
N LEU A 45 17.57 -3.59 -4.36
CA LEU A 45 16.13 -3.42 -4.06
C LEU A 45 15.25 -4.40 -4.84
N THR A 46 15.73 -4.88 -5.99
CA THR A 46 14.99 -5.79 -6.87
C THR A 46 15.37 -7.26 -6.68
N LYS A 47 16.33 -7.55 -5.78
CA LYS A 47 16.72 -8.93 -5.49
C LYS A 47 15.55 -9.69 -4.85
N SER A 48 15.39 -10.96 -5.20
CA SER A 48 14.47 -11.85 -4.48
C SER A 48 14.93 -12.00 -3.03
N PHE A 49 13.97 -12.13 -2.12
CA PHE A 49 14.26 -12.46 -0.73
C PHE A 49 14.80 -13.88 -0.62
N SER A 50 15.72 -14.09 0.32
CA SER A 50 16.13 -15.43 0.70
C SER A 50 15.14 -16.01 1.71
N LEU A 51 15.05 -17.35 1.75
CA LEU A 51 14.27 -18.07 2.74
C LEU A 51 14.65 -17.67 4.18
N ALA A 52 15.94 -17.41 4.43
CA ALA A 52 16.43 -16.97 5.73
C ALA A 52 15.94 -15.57 6.11
N GLU A 53 15.95 -14.61 5.17
CA GLU A 53 15.39 -13.27 5.38
C GLU A 53 13.90 -13.34 5.69
N VAL A 54 13.13 -14.13 4.92
CA VAL A 54 11.68 -14.30 5.14
C VAL A 54 11.41 -14.96 6.49
N LYS A 55 12.12 -16.04 6.82
CA LYS A 55 11.96 -16.72 8.12
C LYS A 55 12.28 -15.79 9.29
N ALA A 56 13.35 -14.99 9.19
CA ALA A 56 13.70 -14.04 10.23
C ALA A 56 12.58 -13.00 10.44
N ALA A 57 12.00 -12.46 9.37
CA ALA A 57 10.89 -11.52 9.43
C ALA A 57 9.63 -12.13 10.06
N VAL A 58 9.31 -13.39 9.73
CA VAL A 58 8.20 -14.13 10.36
C VAL A 58 8.43 -14.31 11.86
N TRP A 59 9.66 -14.62 12.29
CA TRP A 59 9.98 -14.82 13.71
C TRP A 59 10.00 -13.54 14.53
N ASP A 60 10.36 -12.41 13.92
CA ASP A 60 10.35 -11.08 14.55
C ASP A 60 8.92 -10.58 14.83
N CYS A 61 7.93 -11.06 14.08
CA CYS A 61 6.52 -10.71 14.30
C CYS A 61 5.95 -11.40 15.55
N ASP A 62 5.06 -10.72 16.29
CA ASP A 62 4.33 -11.36 17.40
C ASP A 62 3.35 -12.41 16.88
N SER A 63 3.36 -13.59 17.50
CA SER A 63 2.57 -14.74 17.04
C SER A 63 1.05 -14.51 17.09
N TYR A 64 0.56 -13.62 17.96
CA TYR A 64 -0.87 -13.43 18.24
C TYR A 64 -1.40 -12.07 17.80
N LYS A 65 -0.63 -11.30 17.01
CA LYS A 65 -1.05 -10.01 16.45
C LYS A 65 -1.47 -10.13 14.99
N SER A 66 -2.25 -9.13 14.57
CA SER A 66 -2.65 -8.89 13.18
C SER A 66 -3.24 -10.13 12.48
N PRO A 67 -4.23 -10.81 13.08
CA PRO A 67 -4.90 -11.91 12.39
C PRO A 67 -5.54 -11.39 11.10
N GLY A 68 -5.45 -12.18 10.04
CA GLY A 68 -6.20 -11.93 8.81
C GLY A 68 -7.71 -12.05 9.04
N PRO A 69 -8.54 -11.69 8.05
CA PRO A 69 -9.99 -11.93 8.09
C PRO A 69 -10.37 -13.41 8.24
N ASP A 70 -9.45 -14.31 7.90
CA ASP A 70 -9.51 -15.77 8.08
C ASP A 70 -9.16 -16.23 9.52
N GLY A 71 -8.73 -15.32 10.38
CA GLY A 71 -8.28 -15.61 11.74
C GLY A 71 -6.87 -16.18 11.84
N ILE A 72 -6.14 -16.31 10.73
CA ILE A 72 -4.77 -16.83 10.71
C ILE A 72 -3.80 -15.71 11.11
N ASN A 73 -2.85 -16.04 11.99
CA ASN A 73 -1.81 -15.13 12.46
C ASN A 73 -0.41 -15.73 12.22
N PHE A 74 0.64 -14.99 12.59
CA PHE A 74 2.01 -15.47 12.45
C PHE A 74 2.32 -16.70 13.31
N GLY A 75 1.60 -16.95 14.40
CA GLY A 75 1.71 -18.17 15.18
C GLY A 75 1.48 -19.42 14.33
N PHE A 76 0.39 -19.43 13.54
CA PHE A 76 0.12 -20.52 12.60
C PHE A 76 1.26 -20.71 11.59
N ILE A 77 1.74 -19.62 10.99
CA ILE A 77 2.83 -19.69 9.99
C ILE A 77 4.12 -20.25 10.62
N LYS A 78 4.43 -19.88 11.87
CA LYS A 78 5.59 -20.40 12.60
C LYS A 78 5.44 -21.89 12.92
N ASP A 79 4.26 -22.31 13.36
CA ASP A 79 3.96 -23.70 13.75
C ASP A 79 4.04 -24.65 12.54
N PHE A 80 3.57 -24.20 11.37
CA PHE A 80 3.54 -24.98 10.12
C PHE A 80 4.60 -24.54 9.10
N TRP A 81 5.69 -23.93 9.56
CA TRP A 81 6.72 -23.40 8.65
C TRP A 81 7.34 -24.50 7.77
N ALA A 82 7.51 -25.72 8.29
CA ALA A 82 8.15 -26.81 7.56
C ALA A 82 7.37 -27.17 6.29
N GLU A 83 6.04 -27.11 6.37
CA GLU A 83 5.09 -27.40 5.30
C GLU A 83 4.89 -26.19 4.38
N LEU A 84 4.82 -24.97 4.94
CA LEU A 84 4.44 -23.76 4.20
C LEU A 84 5.61 -23.04 3.51
N GLN A 85 6.84 -23.23 3.98
CA GLN A 85 7.99 -22.44 3.51
C GLN A 85 8.23 -22.54 2.00
N GLY A 86 7.82 -23.64 1.36
CA GLY A 86 7.92 -23.82 -0.09
C GLY A 86 6.90 -22.99 -0.88
N ASP A 87 5.72 -22.75 -0.31
CA ASP A 87 4.65 -21.95 -0.92
C ASP A 87 4.84 -20.44 -0.66
N VAL A 88 5.58 -20.09 0.40
CA VAL A 88 5.91 -18.70 0.77
C VAL A 88 7.01 -18.12 -0.13
N MET A 89 7.86 -18.97 -0.73
CA MET A 89 8.98 -18.59 -1.59
C MET A 89 8.58 -18.57 -3.07
#